data_AF-A0A545TWP9-F1
#
_entry.id   AF-A0A545TWP9-F1
#
_cell.length_a   1.000
_cell.length_b   1.000
_cell.length_c   1.000
_cell.angle_alpha   90.00
_cell.angle_beta   90.00
_cell.angle_gamma   90.00
#
_symmetry.space_group_name_H-M   'P 1'
#
loop_
_entity.id
_entity.type
_entity.pdbx_description
1 polymer ?
#
loop_
_entity_poly.entity_id
_entity_poly.type
_entity_poly.pdbx_seq_one_letter_code
_entity_poly.pdbx_strand_id
1 'polypeptide(L)'
;MAEISGLHGRTRTANLKFDDPSLVIAAAMTAGDRRMKASDEQLVFAWLLSLAPDHDPAVAAGNLVEHYEGTGRKASMPSLLNLLSEVAAYPRERLLRVRSKRRRRR
;
A
#
# COMPACT_ATOMS: atom_id res chain seq x y z
N MET A 1 35.31 -19.33 -13.98
CA MET A 1 34.53 -18.25 -14.63
C MET A 1 33.32 -17.95 -13.77
N ALA A 2 32.97 -16.67 -13.69
CA ALA A 2 32.23 -16.00 -12.63
C ALA A 2 30.72 -16.32 -12.53
N GLU A 3 30.20 -16.01 -11.33
CA GLU A 3 28.81 -15.94 -10.87
C GLU A 3 27.85 -15.25 -11.84
N ILE A 4 26.58 -15.69 -11.87
CA ILE A 4 25.44 -14.75 -11.95
C ILE A 4 24.34 -15.19 -10.98
N SER A 5 24.22 -14.38 -9.95
CA SER A 5 23.16 -14.28 -8.95
C SER A 5 21.75 -14.34 -9.56
N GLY A 6 21.03 -15.42 -9.27
CA GLY A 6 19.58 -15.52 -9.47
C GLY A 6 18.82 -15.19 -8.19
N LEU A 7 19.05 -14.02 -7.60
CA LEU A 7 18.17 -13.49 -6.54
C LEU A 7 16.82 -13.18 -7.20
N HIS A 8 15.94 -14.18 -7.18
CA HIS A 8 14.53 -13.98 -7.43
C HIS A 8 14.03 -12.99 -6.39
N GLY A 9 13.86 -11.72 -6.79
CA GLY A 9 13.07 -10.78 -6.04
C GLY A 9 11.71 -11.43 -5.83
N ARG A 10 11.43 -11.86 -4.60
CA ARG A 10 10.08 -12.26 -4.21
C ARG A 10 9.24 -11.00 -4.31
N THR A 11 8.61 -10.79 -5.45
CA THR A 11 7.48 -9.89 -5.56
C THR A 11 6.47 -10.36 -4.54
N ARG A 12 6.30 -9.59 -3.47
CA ARG A 12 5.31 -9.88 -2.44
C ARG A 12 3.96 -9.57 -3.05
N THR A 13 3.31 -10.59 -3.60
CA THR A 13 1.97 -10.45 -4.15
C THR A 13 0.99 -10.17 -3.02
N ALA A 14 0.22 -9.09 -3.12
CA ALA A 14 -0.86 -8.80 -2.16
C ALA A 14 -1.76 -10.01 -1.95
N ASN A 15 -2.04 -10.32 -0.68
CA ASN A 15 -3.06 -11.29 -0.34
C ASN A 15 -4.37 -10.55 -0.16
N LEU A 16 -5.13 -10.37 -1.24
CA LEU A 16 -6.34 -9.55 -1.26
C LEU A 16 -7.34 -9.91 -0.17
N LYS A 17 -7.38 -11.17 0.30
CA LYS A 17 -8.25 -11.56 1.42
C LYS A 17 -7.93 -10.82 2.73
N PHE A 18 -6.67 -10.47 2.95
CA PHE A 18 -6.19 -9.79 4.16
C PHE A 18 -5.84 -8.32 3.90
N ASP A 19 -5.22 -8.05 2.75
CA ASP A 19 -4.73 -6.72 2.40
C ASP A 19 -5.81 -5.82 1.79
N ASP A 20 -6.90 -6.38 1.25
CA ASP A 20 -8.08 -5.65 0.76
C ASP A 20 -9.36 -6.50 0.97
N PRO A 21 -9.78 -6.74 2.22
CA PRO A 21 -10.80 -7.76 2.53
C PRO A 21 -12.16 -7.51 1.88
N SER A 22 -12.51 -6.25 1.66
CA SER A 22 -13.74 -5.82 1.00
C SER A 22 -13.60 -5.67 -0.52
N LEU A 23 -12.39 -5.90 -1.06
CA LEU A 23 -12.02 -5.72 -2.46
C LEU A 23 -12.28 -4.31 -2.99
N VAL A 24 -12.31 -3.30 -2.11
CA VAL A 24 -12.60 -1.90 -2.48
C VAL A 24 -11.48 -1.33 -3.35
N ILE A 25 -10.22 -1.59 -2.98
CA ILE A 25 -9.06 -1.12 -3.76
C ILE A 25 -8.99 -1.88 -5.08
N ALA A 26 -9.21 -3.20 -5.07
CA ALA A 26 -9.23 -4.02 -6.27
C ALA A 26 -10.34 -3.59 -7.25
N ALA A 27 -11.53 -3.28 -6.74
CA ALA A 27 -12.62 -2.75 -7.57
C ALA A 27 -12.23 -1.40 -8.18
N ALA A 28 -11.64 -0.49 -7.40
CA ALA A 28 -11.19 0.82 -7.89
C ALA A 28 -10.12 0.73 -8.98
N MET A 29 -9.11 -0.13 -8.76
CA MET A 29 -7.98 -0.34 -9.68
C MET A 29 -8.36 -1.09 -10.97
N THR A 30 -9.50 -1.80 -10.99
CA THR A 30 -9.96 -2.54 -12.18
C THR A 30 -11.09 -1.86 -12.94
N ALA A 31 -11.92 -1.06 -12.27
CA ALA A 31 -13.03 -0.34 -12.91
C ALA A 31 -12.57 0.85 -13.77
N GLY A 32 -11.43 1.45 -13.44
CA GLY A 32 -10.93 2.68 -14.04
C GLY A 32 -11.91 3.85 -14.03
N ASP A 33 -11.80 4.75 -15.01
CA ASP A 33 -12.58 6.01 -15.07
C ASP A 33 -14.11 5.79 -15.19
N ARG A 34 -14.55 4.53 -15.32
CA ARG A 34 -15.97 4.17 -15.31
C ARG A 34 -16.51 4.17 -13.88
N ARG A 35 -16.86 5.37 -13.40
CA ARG A 35 -17.87 5.65 -12.37
C ARG A 35 -17.67 4.98 -11.01
N MET A 36 -16.51 5.16 -10.37
CA MET A 36 -16.57 5.30 -8.92
C MET A 36 -16.99 6.73 -8.58
N LYS A 37 -18.12 6.88 -7.89
CA LYS A 37 -18.57 8.19 -7.37
C LYS A 37 -17.76 8.63 -6.14
N ALA A 38 -17.05 7.69 -5.52
CA ALA A 38 -16.24 7.94 -4.34
C ALA A 38 -14.90 8.58 -4.72
N SER A 39 -14.43 9.53 -3.91
CA SER A 39 -13.06 10.07 -4.04
C SER A 39 -12.03 9.04 -3.58
N ASP A 40 -10.77 9.24 -3.97
CA ASP A 40 -9.68 8.34 -3.58
C ASP A 40 -9.54 8.24 -2.05
N GLU A 41 -9.72 9.35 -1.33
CA GLU A 41 -9.72 9.36 0.13
C GLU A 41 -10.87 8.54 0.71
N GLN A 42 -12.06 8.64 0.12
CA GLN A 42 -13.21 7.84 0.54
C GLN A 42 -12.97 6.35 0.33
N LEU A 43 -12.29 5.97 -0.75
CA LEU A 43 -11.90 4.59 -1.02
C LEU A 43 -10.86 4.10 0.01
N VAL A 44 -9.85 4.92 0.31
CA VAL A 44 -8.86 4.60 1.36
C VAL A 44 -9.53 4.47 2.73
N PHE A 45 -10.44 5.38 3.09
CA PHE A 45 -11.18 5.29 4.35
C PHE A 45 -12.05 4.04 4.43
N ALA A 46 -12.81 3.73 3.37
CA ALA A 46 -13.63 2.52 3.32
C ALA A 46 -12.78 1.24 3.44
N TRP A 47 -11.63 1.23 2.76
CA TRP A 47 -10.66 0.14 2.85
C TRP A 47 -10.09 0.00 4.27
N LEU A 48 -9.63 1.08 4.90
CA LEU A 48 -9.12 1.09 6.27
C LEU A 48 -10.14 0.54 7.28
N LEU A 49 -11.41 0.92 7.12
CA LEU A 49 -12.51 0.42 7.98
C LEU A 49 -12.81 -1.07 7.77
N SER A 50 -12.40 -1.64 6.63
CA SER A 50 -12.60 -3.06 6.32
C SER A 50 -11.47 -3.97 6.79
N LEU A 51 -10.34 -3.39 7.22
CA LEU A 51 -9.21 -4.16 7.70
C LEU A 51 -9.52 -4.84 9.04
N ALA A 52 -8.95 -6.02 9.24
CA ALA A 52 -9.02 -6.69 10.52
C ALA A 52 -8.28 -5.85 11.59
N PRO A 53 -8.75 -5.80 12.86
CA PRO A 53 -8.17 -4.95 13.90
C PRO A 53 -6.68 -5.22 14.19
N ASP A 54 -6.22 -6.43 13.89
CA ASP A 54 -4.85 -6.91 14.08
C ASP A 54 -3.96 -6.75 12.83
N HIS A 55 -4.52 -6.30 11.70
CA HIS A 55 -3.78 -6.11 10.46
C HIS A 55 -3.22 -4.69 10.37
N ASP A 56 -1.90 -4.56 10.16
CA ASP A 56 -1.23 -3.27 10.04
C ASP A 56 -1.58 -2.62 8.68
N PRO A 57 -2.26 -1.45 8.66
CA PRO A 57 -2.62 -0.77 7.42
C PRO A 57 -1.42 -0.42 6.55
N ALA A 58 -0.26 -0.13 7.14
CA ALA A 58 0.93 0.23 6.36
C ALA A 58 1.52 -0.98 5.64
N VAL A 59 1.47 -2.16 6.28
CA VAL A 59 1.88 -3.42 5.64
C VAL A 59 0.91 -3.77 4.51
N ALA A 60 -0.39 -3.67 4.77
CA ALA A 60 -1.42 -3.93 3.79
C ALA A 60 -1.29 -3.00 2.56
N ALA A 61 -1.13 -1.70 2.79
CA ALA A 61 -0.92 -0.72 1.72
C ALA A 61 0.36 -1.03 0.92
N GLY A 62 1.47 -1.35 1.59
CA GLY A 62 2.72 -1.68 0.92
C GLY A 62 2.59 -2.89 0.00
N ASN A 63 1.90 -3.94 0.45
CA ASN A 63 1.62 -5.13 -0.37
C ASN A 63 0.75 -4.78 -1.59
N LEU A 64 -0.27 -3.93 -1.40
CA LEU A 64 -1.15 -3.47 -2.50
C LEU A 64 -0.38 -2.64 -3.53
N VAL A 65 0.47 -1.71 -3.10
CA VAL A 65 1.31 -0.90 -3.99
C VAL A 65 2.22 -1.80 -4.82
N GLU A 66 2.96 -2.71 -4.18
CA GLU A 66 3.86 -3.65 -4.86
C GLU A 66 3.09 -4.53 -5.85
N HIS A 67 1.88 -4.98 -5.50
CA HIS A 67 1.01 -5.75 -6.38
C HIS A 67 0.66 -4.97 -7.64
N TYR A 68 0.13 -3.74 -7.52
CA TYR A 68 -0.34 -2.99 -8.68
C TYR A 68 0.81 -2.43 -9.53
N GLU A 69 1.90 -1.97 -8.92
CA GLU A 69 3.10 -1.55 -9.66
C GLU A 69 3.78 -2.74 -10.36
N GLY A 70 3.86 -3.90 -9.69
CA GLY A 70 4.47 -5.12 -10.20
C GLY A 70 3.70 -5.79 -11.34
N THR A 71 2.41 -5.48 -11.52
CA THR A 71 1.60 -6.06 -12.61
C THR A 71 1.91 -5.46 -13.99
N GLY A 72 2.68 -4.36 -14.06
CA GLY A 72 3.00 -3.67 -15.32
C GLY A 72 1.78 -3.07 -16.04
N ARG A 73 0.60 -3.14 -15.43
CA ARG A 73 -0.61 -2.47 -15.92
C ARG A 73 -0.59 -1.03 -15.44
N LYS A 74 -0.90 -0.07 -16.31
CA LYS A 74 -1.13 1.31 -15.88
C LYS A 74 -2.28 1.29 -14.88
N ALA A 75 -1.98 1.63 -13.62
CA ALA A 75 -3.00 1.80 -12.60
C ALA A 75 -4.05 2.79 -13.11
N SER A 76 -5.31 2.40 -13.05
CA SER A 76 -6.39 3.22 -13.56
C SER A 76 -6.67 4.44 -12.68
N MET A 77 -6.22 4.40 -11.42
CA MET A 77 -6.31 5.48 -10.43
C MET A 77 -4.93 5.76 -9.83
N PRO A 78 -4.05 6.50 -10.54
CA PRO A 78 -2.67 6.75 -10.08
C PRO A 78 -2.62 7.57 -8.78
N SER A 79 -3.59 8.46 -8.55
CA SER A 79 -3.72 9.23 -7.31
C SER A 79 -4.08 8.35 -6.11
N LEU A 80 -4.94 7.34 -6.28
CA LEU A 80 -5.24 6.35 -5.25
C LEU A 80 -3.99 5.53 -4.89
N LEU A 81 -3.17 5.17 -5.88
CA LEU A 81 -1.91 4.46 -5.64
C LEU A 81 -0.93 5.33 -4.83
N ASN A 82 -0.87 6.64 -5.09
CA ASN A 82 -0.06 7.57 -4.30
C ASN A 82 -0.53 7.63 -2.84
N LEU A 83 -1.83 7.70 -2.60
CA LEU A 83 -2.37 7.68 -1.23
C LEU A 83 -2.03 6.37 -0.50
N LEU A 84 -2.11 5.22 -1.18
CA LEU A 84 -1.67 3.95 -0.60
C LEU A 84 -0.17 3.97 -0.28
N SER A 85 0.67 4.55 -1.13
CA SER A 85 2.09 4.73 -0.84
C SER A 85 2.34 5.61 0.39
N GLU A 86 1.54 6.67 0.58
CA GLU A 86 1.60 7.48 1.80
C GLU A 86 1.19 6.69 3.05
N VAL A 87 0.14 5.87 2.96
CA VAL A 87 -0.28 4.98 4.07
C VAL A 87 0.82 3.96 4.40
N ALA A 88 1.45 3.37 3.37
CA ALA A 88 2.55 2.43 3.54
C ALA A 88 3.77 3.07 4.25
N ALA A 89 3.99 4.38 4.07
CA ALA A 89 5.05 5.12 4.74
C ALA A 89 4.71 5.50 6.21
N TYR A 90 3.43 5.50 6.59
CA TYR A 90 2.93 6.25 7.75
C TYR A 90 3.28 5.73 9.17
N PRO A 91 3.86 4.54 9.41
CA PRO A 91 4.46 4.23 10.72
C PRO A 91 5.96 4.59 10.79
N ARG A 92 6.72 4.35 9.70
CA ARG A 92 8.18 4.52 9.70
C ARG A 92 8.58 5.98 9.82
N GLU A 93 7.91 6.87 9.09
CA GLU A 93 8.26 8.29 9.09
C GLU A 93 7.99 8.97 10.44
N ARG A 94 6.90 8.62 11.13
CA ARG A 94 6.63 9.10 12.49
C ARG A 94 7.67 8.57 13.49
N LEU A 95 8.03 7.30 13.44
CA LEU A 95 9.05 6.73 14.35
C LEU A 95 10.44 7.36 14.14
N LEU A 96 10.81 7.65 12.89
CA LEU A 96 12.06 8.34 12.56
C LEU A 96 12.06 9.81 13.04
N ARG A 97 10.95 10.54 12.90
CA ARG A 97 10.79 11.90 13.42
C ARG A 97 10.77 11.96 14.96
N VAL A 98 10.24 10.94 15.63
CA VAL A 98 10.18 10.87 17.11
C VAL A 98 11.53 10.49 17.74
N ARG A 99 12.33 9.62 17.10
CA ARG A 99 13.65 9.22 17.64
C ARG A 99 14.67 10.35 17.73
N SER A 100 14.53 11.41 16.94
CA SER A 100 15.48 12.53 16.88
C SER A 100 15.43 13.48 18.08
N LYS A 101 14.31 13.56 18.82
CA LYS A 101 14.14 14.55 19.91
C LYS A 101 14.63 14.09 21.30
N ARG A 102 14.98 12.82 21.50
CA ARG A 102 15.29 12.28 22.84
C ARG A 102 16.78 12.28 23.22
N ARG A 103 17.69 12.62 22.30
CA ARG A 103 19.15 12.55 22.52
C ARG A 103 19.86 13.90 22.59
N ARG A 104 19.18 14.97 23.04
CA ARG A 104 19.78 16.30 23.21
C ARG A 104 19.35 17.00 24.52
N ARG A 105 19.27 16.21 25.59
CA ARG A 105 19.23 16.68 26.98
C ARG A 105 20.02 15.71 27.85
N ARG A 106 21.33 15.80 27.78
CA ARG A 106 22.27 15.40 28.83
C ARG A 106 23.33 16.47 28.90
#